data_AF-A0A6P0SWE4-F1
#
_entry.id   AF-A0A6P0SWE4-F1
#
_cell.length_a   1.000
_cell.length_b   1.000
_cell.length_c   1.000
_cell.angle_alpha   90.00
_cell.angle_beta   90.00
_cell.angle_gamma   90.00
#
_symmetry.space_group_name_H-M   'P 1'
#
loop_
_entity.id
_entity.type
_entity.pdbx_description
1 polymer ?
#
loop_
_entity_poly.entity_id
_entity_poly.type
_entity_poly.pdbx_seq_one_letter_code
_entity_poly.pdbx_strand_id
1 'polypeptide(L)'
;MISAVIGTFLLSDVLVFRKSKFKVIGLALTLGLFFPSVFSTASTITNLNLEVQEARQQQNQAIQATMAANQKLAITSKETKVQKEVIKDIKTLGNNSADLQVKKNAIQNIEAVGKNSADPQVKKNSIQNIEAVAKESKDTTVKQQAVKSLEKLATNSQNQLVKKDAISALENLNQDGSKTLINQVNQSINNLKN
;
A
#
# COMPACT_ATOMS: atom_id res chain seq x y z
N MET A 1 -18.52 11.12 26.80
CA MET A 1 -17.20 11.10 26.15
C MET A 1 -16.56 9.76 26.44
N ILE A 2 -16.46 8.87 25.45
CA ILE A 2 -15.73 7.60 25.58
C ILE A 2 -14.74 7.59 24.41
N SER A 3 -13.46 7.74 24.74
CA SER A 3 -12.35 7.67 23.79
C SER A 3 -11.91 6.21 23.70
N ALA A 4 -12.11 5.57 22.56
CA ALA A 4 -11.55 4.26 22.27
C ALA A 4 -10.22 4.47 21.53
N VAL A 5 -9.12 4.37 22.28
CA VAL A 5 -7.76 4.23 21.74
C VAL A 5 -7.63 2.79 21.27
N ILE A 6 -7.72 2.56 19.96
CA ILE A 6 -7.37 1.28 19.36
C ILE A 6 -5.85 1.24 19.26
N GLY A 7 -5.24 0.43 20.14
CA GLY A 7 -3.80 0.21 20.20
C GLY A 7 -3.28 -0.40 18.90
N THR A 8 -2.30 0.27 18.32
CA THR A 8 -1.40 -0.21 17.26
C THR A 8 -0.76 -1.54 17.65
N PHE A 9 -1.05 -2.63 16.91
CA PHE A 9 -0.22 -3.83 16.93
C PHE A 9 1.06 -3.53 16.14
N LEU A 10 2.17 -3.38 16.85
CA LEU A 10 3.50 -3.29 16.24
C LEU A 10 3.90 -4.69 15.75
N LEU A 11 4.06 -4.85 14.44
CA LEU A 11 4.81 -5.95 13.86
C LEU A 11 6.28 -5.73 14.23
N SER A 12 6.72 -6.32 15.34
CA SER A 12 8.11 -6.29 15.79
C SER A 12 8.55 -7.66 16.26
N ASP A 13 8.27 -8.70 15.47
CA ASP A 13 9.00 -9.97 15.58
C ASP A 13 9.76 -10.19 14.27
N VAL A 14 10.95 -9.59 14.24
CA VAL A 14 12.02 -9.92 13.30
C VAL A 14 12.43 -11.35 13.59
N LEU A 15 12.08 -12.28 12.68
CA LEU A 15 12.64 -13.62 12.60
C LEU A 15 14.16 -13.52 12.39
N VAL A 16 14.92 -13.51 13.49
CA VAL A 16 16.39 -13.65 13.46
C VAL A 16 16.72 -15.12 13.25
N PHE A 17 16.87 -15.54 11.99
CA PHE A 17 17.41 -16.85 11.67
C PHE A 17 18.95 -16.78 11.68
N ARG A 18 19.56 -16.88 12.87
CA ARG A 18 21.02 -17.06 13.00
C ARG A 18 21.34 -18.56 12.92
N LYS A 19 22.21 -18.93 11.98
CA LYS A 19 22.83 -20.26 11.86
C LYS A 19 23.30 -20.76 13.23
N SER A 20 22.64 -21.77 13.78
CA SER A 20 23.25 -22.65 14.76
C SER A 20 22.77 -24.07 14.51
N LYS A 21 23.71 -24.95 14.19
CA LYS A 21 23.50 -26.39 14.33
C LYS A 21 23.25 -26.66 15.83
N PHE A 22 22.52 -27.73 16.12
CA PHE A 22 22.14 -28.29 17.43
C PHE A 22 20.71 -28.01 17.92
N LYS A 23 20.02 -29.14 18.10
CA LYS A 23 18.78 -29.41 18.84
C LYS A 23 18.52 -28.45 20.00
N VAL A 24 17.26 -28.08 20.22
CA VAL A 24 16.43 -28.43 21.40
C VAL A 24 15.14 -27.56 21.42
N ILE A 25 14.00 -28.26 21.36
CA ILE A 25 12.77 -28.14 22.18
C ILE A 25 12.15 -26.74 22.41
N GLY A 26 10.90 -26.59 21.93
CA GLY A 26 9.78 -26.13 22.78
C GLY A 26 9.26 -24.71 22.57
N LEU A 27 8.09 -24.57 21.94
CA LEU A 27 6.99 -23.82 22.55
C LEU A 27 5.66 -24.33 21.98
N ALA A 28 4.97 -25.15 22.76
CA ALA A 28 3.61 -25.60 22.47
C ALA A 28 2.66 -24.43 22.73
N LEU A 29 2.12 -23.83 21.66
CA LEU A 29 0.89 -23.05 21.76
C LEU A 29 -0.27 -24.03 21.86
N THR A 30 -0.83 -24.13 23.06
CA THR A 30 -2.02 -24.90 23.40
C THR A 30 -3.25 -24.37 22.66
N LEU A 31 -3.55 -24.94 21.50
CA LEU A 31 -4.92 -25.21 21.04
C LEU A 31 -4.86 -26.50 20.23
N GLY A 32 -5.54 -27.54 20.73
CA GLY A 32 -5.37 -28.91 20.29
C GLY A 32 -5.73 -29.12 18.82
N LEU A 33 -4.74 -29.52 18.02
CA LEU A 33 -4.93 -30.31 16.81
C LEU A 33 -3.81 -31.35 16.70
N PHE A 34 -4.26 -32.55 16.35
CA PHE A 34 -3.59 -33.83 16.18
C PHE A 34 -2.35 -33.74 15.26
N PHE A 35 -1.20 -34.29 15.66
CA PHE A 35 -0.04 -34.50 14.78
C PHE A 35 0.12 -36.00 14.47
N PRO A 36 0.07 -36.44 13.20
CA PRO A 36 0.77 -37.64 12.79
C PRO A 36 2.13 -37.28 12.17
N SER A 37 3.15 -37.92 12.69
CA SER A 37 4.52 -37.98 12.17
C SER A 37 4.61 -38.67 10.82
N VAL A 38 5.37 -38.10 9.86
CA VAL A 38 6.31 -38.88 9.04
C VAL A 38 7.37 -38.01 8.35
N PHE A 39 8.61 -38.48 8.42
CA PHE A 39 9.81 -37.99 7.73
C PHE A 39 9.73 -38.26 6.22
N SER A 40 10.02 -37.25 5.39
CA SER A 40 10.52 -37.41 4.01
C SER A 40 11.18 -36.11 3.55
N THR A 41 12.51 -36.10 3.39
CA THR A 41 13.29 -34.86 3.23
C THR A 41 13.09 -34.15 1.90
N ALA A 42 12.69 -34.84 0.82
CA ALA A 42 12.39 -34.22 -0.47
C ALA A 42 10.97 -33.64 -0.52
N SER A 43 9.97 -34.35 0.02
CA SER A 43 8.58 -33.87 0.07
C SER A 43 8.40 -32.76 1.11
N THR A 44 9.22 -32.73 2.18
CA THR A 44 9.16 -31.67 3.19
C THR A 44 9.60 -30.31 2.61
N ILE A 45 10.62 -30.26 1.74
CA ILE A 45 11.08 -28.99 1.15
C ILE A 45 10.07 -28.45 0.12
N THR A 46 9.45 -29.31 -0.69
CA THR A 46 8.39 -28.89 -1.61
C THR A 46 7.15 -28.39 -0.86
N ASN A 47 6.77 -29.05 0.24
CA ASN A 47 5.63 -28.64 1.06
C ASN A 47 5.90 -27.32 1.80
N LEU A 48 7.11 -27.12 2.34
CA LEU A 48 7.50 -25.86 2.98
C LEU A 48 7.48 -24.68 2.01
N ASN A 49 7.91 -24.87 0.76
CA ASN A 49 7.86 -23.82 -0.26
C ASN A 49 6.42 -23.47 -0.66
N LEU A 50 5.52 -24.46 -0.66
CA LEU A 50 4.10 -24.25 -0.93
C LEU A 50 3.42 -23.51 0.23
N GLU A 51 3.62 -23.96 1.47
CA GLU A 51 3.07 -23.32 2.68
C GLU A 51 3.55 -21.86 2.81
N VAL A 52 4.82 -21.57 2.53
CA VAL A 52 5.34 -20.20 2.55
C VAL A 52 4.72 -19.33 1.45
N GLN A 53 4.46 -19.89 0.26
CA GLN A 53 3.78 -19.15 -0.81
C GLN A 53 2.32 -18.86 -0.44
N GLU A 54 1.60 -19.84 0.10
CA GLU A 54 0.23 -19.67 0.56
C GLU A 54 0.14 -18.64 1.68
N ALA A 55 1.05 -18.70 2.67
CA ALA A 55 1.10 -17.70 3.73
C ALA A 55 1.36 -16.28 3.21
N ARG A 56 2.24 -16.11 2.21
CA ARG A 56 2.47 -14.80 1.55
C ARG A 56 1.24 -14.33 0.78
N GLN A 57 0.54 -15.24 0.09
CA GLN A 57 -0.70 -14.89 -0.61
C GLN A 57 -1.80 -14.47 0.36
N GLN A 58 -2.00 -15.23 1.44
CA GLN A 58 -2.95 -14.89 2.50
C GLN A 58 -2.59 -13.56 3.16
N GLN A 59 -1.31 -13.30 3.43
CA GLN A 59 -0.85 -12.02 3.95
C GLN A 59 -1.17 -10.87 2.98
N ASN A 60 -0.88 -11.03 1.69
CA ASN A 60 -1.18 -10.01 0.67
C ASN A 60 -2.69 -9.78 0.53
N GLN A 61 -3.52 -10.82 0.67
CA GLN A 61 -4.98 -10.70 0.69
C GLN A 61 -5.45 -9.95 1.94
N ALA A 62 -4.92 -10.26 3.12
CA ALA A 62 -5.25 -9.56 4.36
C ALA A 62 -4.88 -8.06 4.32
N ILE A 63 -3.70 -7.74 3.75
CA ILE A 63 -3.28 -6.35 3.54
C ILE A 63 -4.25 -5.63 2.59
N GLN A 64 -4.66 -6.27 1.50
CA GLN A 64 -5.63 -5.71 0.56
C GLN A 64 -7.02 -5.50 1.20
N ALA A 65 -7.50 -6.47 1.97
CA ALA A 65 -8.76 -6.36 2.70
C ALA A 65 -8.72 -5.20 3.71
N THR A 66 -7.59 -5.03 4.41
CA THR A 66 -7.37 -3.92 5.35
C THR A 66 -7.40 -2.57 4.62
N MET A 67 -6.73 -2.45 3.47
CA MET A 67 -6.77 -1.22 2.66
C MET A 67 -8.19 -0.90 2.18
N ALA A 68 -8.96 -1.90 1.74
CA ALA A 68 -10.34 -1.72 1.31
C ALA A 68 -11.26 -1.29 2.46
N ALA A 69 -11.08 -1.88 3.66
CA ALA A 69 -11.82 -1.49 4.85
C ALA A 69 -11.50 -0.03 5.25
N ASN A 70 -10.21 0.33 5.26
CA ASN A 70 -9.76 1.70 5.54
C ASN A 70 -10.31 2.69 4.51
N GLN A 71 -10.22 2.38 3.22
CA GLN A 71 -10.80 3.19 2.15
C GLN A 71 -12.29 3.42 2.38
N LYS A 72 -13.05 2.35 2.67
CA LYS A 72 -14.49 2.44 2.95
C LYS A 72 -14.78 3.33 4.17
N LEU A 73 -13.99 3.18 5.24
CA LEU A 73 -14.09 4.01 6.44
C LEU A 73 -13.88 5.49 6.10
N ALA A 74 -12.83 5.83 5.35
CA ALA A 74 -12.54 7.21 4.99
C ALA A 74 -13.59 7.82 4.05
N ILE A 75 -14.06 7.08 3.05
CA ILE A 75 -15.10 7.56 2.13
C ILE A 75 -16.42 7.82 2.88
N THR A 76 -16.75 6.94 3.83
CA THR A 76 -17.99 7.08 4.63
C THR A 76 -17.84 8.16 5.70
N SER A 77 -16.62 8.36 6.20
CA SER A 77 -16.30 9.42 7.14
C SER A 77 -16.40 10.78 6.48
N LYS A 78 -17.13 11.71 7.10
CA LYS A 78 -17.15 13.13 6.70
C LYS A 78 -16.02 13.94 7.36
N GLU A 79 -15.23 13.31 8.23
CA GLU A 79 -14.18 13.98 9.00
C GLU A 79 -12.85 13.99 8.24
N THR A 80 -12.39 15.19 7.87
CA THR A 80 -11.10 15.42 7.21
C THR A 80 -9.94 14.73 7.93
N LYS A 81 -9.95 14.74 9.27
CA LYS A 81 -8.89 14.10 10.06
C LYS A 81 -8.85 12.59 9.85
N VAL A 82 -10.01 11.92 9.88
CA VAL A 82 -10.12 10.47 9.66
C VAL A 82 -9.66 10.12 8.25
N GLN A 83 -10.06 10.90 7.25
CA GLN A 83 -9.67 10.69 5.86
C GLN A 83 -8.14 10.76 5.69
N LYS A 84 -7.48 11.76 6.30
CA LYS A 84 -6.02 11.93 6.24
C LYS A 84 -5.26 10.81 6.96
N GLU A 85 -5.71 10.39 8.14
CA GLU A 85 -5.07 9.28 8.86
C GLU A 85 -5.20 7.97 8.08
N VAL A 86 -6.38 7.67 7.53
CA VAL A 86 -6.56 6.51 6.67
C VAL A 86 -5.64 6.53 5.45
N ILE A 87 -5.50 7.68 4.78
CA ILE A 87 -4.59 7.81 3.63
C ILE A 87 -3.15 7.46 4.04
N LYS A 88 -2.72 7.92 5.22
CA LYS A 88 -1.39 7.62 5.77
C LYS A 88 -1.22 6.14 6.10
N ASP A 89 -2.25 5.49 6.65
CA ASP A 89 -2.23 4.05 6.94
C ASP A 89 -2.13 3.23 5.65
N ILE A 90 -2.93 3.56 4.64
CA ILE A 90 -2.90 2.90 3.33
C ILE A 90 -1.53 3.08 2.66
N LYS A 91 -0.96 4.29 2.70
CA LYS A 91 0.42 4.52 2.22
C LYS A 91 1.40 3.60 2.95
N THR A 92 1.32 3.52 4.27
CA THR A 92 2.24 2.72 5.09
C THR A 92 2.18 1.24 4.70
N LEU A 93 0.97 0.70 4.51
CA LEU A 93 0.78 -0.67 4.02
C LEU A 93 1.40 -0.89 2.64
N GLY A 94 1.20 0.04 1.70
CA GLY A 94 1.79 0.00 0.36
C GLY A 94 3.32 0.05 0.38
N ASN A 95 3.90 0.96 1.17
CA ASN A 95 5.35 1.15 1.26
C ASN A 95 6.05 -0.07 1.86
N ASN A 96 5.47 -0.64 2.92
CA ASN A 96 6.03 -1.80 3.62
C ASN A 96 5.87 -3.13 2.87
N SER A 97 5.03 -3.19 1.84
CA SER A 97 4.88 -4.41 1.04
C SER A 97 5.94 -4.50 -0.05
N ALA A 98 6.50 -5.69 -0.26
CA ALA A 98 7.33 -6.01 -1.42
C ALA A 98 6.49 -6.34 -2.67
N ASP A 99 5.19 -6.61 -2.50
CA ASP A 99 4.29 -6.97 -3.58
C ASP A 99 3.86 -5.73 -4.38
N LEU A 100 4.10 -5.76 -5.69
CA LEU A 100 3.81 -4.64 -6.59
C LEU A 100 2.31 -4.38 -6.74
N GLN A 101 1.47 -5.41 -6.64
CA GLN A 101 0.01 -5.24 -6.67
C GLN A 101 -0.47 -4.58 -5.39
N VAL A 102 0.10 -4.92 -4.23
CA VAL A 102 -0.20 -4.21 -2.98
C VAL A 102 0.14 -2.72 -3.09
N LYS A 103 1.30 -2.37 -3.67
CA LYS A 103 1.68 -0.97 -3.92
C LYS A 103 0.71 -0.24 -4.86
N LYS A 104 0.30 -0.88 -5.97
CA LYS A 104 -0.69 -0.32 -6.90
C LYS A 104 -2.04 -0.13 -6.24
N ASN A 105 -2.47 -1.10 -5.44
CA ASN A 105 -3.72 -1.03 -4.70
C ASN A 105 -3.69 0.09 -3.66
N ALA A 106 -2.57 0.32 -2.97
CA ALA A 106 -2.44 1.46 -2.07
C ALA A 106 -2.68 2.79 -2.80
N ILE A 107 -2.05 2.98 -3.97
CA ILE A 107 -2.27 4.18 -4.80
C ILE A 107 -3.74 4.34 -5.19
N GLN A 108 -4.39 3.27 -5.66
CA GLN A 108 -5.81 3.30 -6.05
C GLN A 108 -6.75 3.57 -4.87
N ASN A 109 -6.42 3.03 -3.70
CA ASN A 109 -7.20 3.27 -2.49
C ASN A 109 -7.10 4.73 -2.05
N ILE A 110 -5.90 5.30 -2.06
CA ILE A 110 -5.67 6.72 -1.77
C ILE A 110 -6.38 7.60 -2.81
N GLU A 111 -6.30 7.27 -4.10
CA GLU A 111 -7.01 7.96 -5.18
C GLU A 111 -8.52 8.02 -4.88
N ALA A 112 -9.11 6.89 -4.52
CA ALA A 112 -10.55 6.82 -4.24
C ALA A 112 -10.95 7.70 -3.06
N VAL A 113 -10.18 7.74 -1.97
CA VAL A 113 -10.45 8.62 -0.83
C VAL A 113 -10.40 10.09 -1.28
N GLY A 114 -9.34 10.50 -1.98
CA GLY A 114 -9.21 11.86 -2.50
C GLY A 114 -10.31 12.24 -3.49
N LYS A 115 -10.70 11.32 -4.38
CA LYS A 115 -11.77 11.55 -5.36
C LYS A 115 -13.11 11.81 -4.68
N ASN A 116 -13.47 11.01 -3.67
CA ASN A 116 -14.75 11.10 -2.97
C ASN A 116 -14.81 12.20 -1.91
N SER A 117 -13.68 12.77 -1.50
CA SER A 117 -13.69 13.91 -0.57
C SER A 117 -13.99 15.22 -1.30
N ALA A 118 -14.85 16.04 -0.71
CA ALA A 118 -15.09 17.41 -1.15
C ALA A 118 -14.02 18.39 -0.63
N ASP A 119 -13.25 18.01 0.41
CA ASP A 119 -12.24 18.86 1.02
C ASP A 119 -10.95 18.89 0.15
N PRO A 120 -10.55 20.05 -0.38
CA PRO A 120 -9.30 20.19 -1.13
C PRO A 120 -8.05 19.77 -0.36
N GLN A 121 -8.06 19.86 0.97
CA GLN A 121 -6.94 19.44 1.82
C GLN A 121 -6.78 17.91 1.82
N VAL A 122 -7.86 17.16 1.66
CA VAL A 122 -7.82 15.70 1.55
C VAL A 122 -7.34 15.28 0.17
N LYS A 123 -7.78 15.99 -0.88
CA LYS A 123 -7.26 15.80 -2.25
C LYS A 123 -5.75 16.06 -2.32
N LYS A 124 -5.28 17.17 -1.75
CA LYS A 124 -3.85 17.49 -1.62
C LYS A 124 -3.10 16.39 -0.87
N ASN A 125 -3.63 15.94 0.27
CA ASN A 125 -3.01 14.87 1.04
C ASN A 125 -2.95 13.55 0.25
N SER A 126 -3.98 13.24 -0.54
CA SER A 126 -3.99 12.06 -1.41
C SER A 126 -2.90 12.14 -2.47
N ILE A 127 -2.76 13.28 -3.15
CA ILE A 127 -1.70 13.55 -4.14
C ILE A 127 -0.31 13.31 -3.54
N GLN A 128 -0.04 13.90 -2.38
CA GLN A 128 1.27 13.79 -1.71
C GLN A 128 1.60 12.33 -1.32
N ASN A 129 0.60 11.57 -0.85
CA ASN A 129 0.83 10.19 -0.45
C ASN A 129 0.94 9.25 -1.68
N ILE A 130 0.20 9.50 -2.77
CA ILE A 130 0.39 8.78 -4.04
C ILE A 130 1.81 9.00 -4.57
N GLU A 131 2.29 10.24 -4.57
CA GLU A 131 3.66 10.59 -4.96
C GLU A 131 4.68 9.85 -4.10
N ALA A 132 4.48 9.81 -2.78
CA ALA A 132 5.37 9.10 -1.86
C ALA A 132 5.46 7.59 -2.15
N VAL A 133 4.33 6.90 -2.35
CA VAL A 133 4.33 5.47 -2.72
C VAL A 133 5.09 5.24 -4.03
N ALA A 134 4.89 6.12 -5.00
CA ALA A 134 5.55 6.03 -6.30
C ALA A 134 7.06 6.28 -6.23
N LYS A 135 7.51 7.25 -5.43
CA LYS A 135 8.93 7.57 -5.22
C LYS A 135 9.69 6.45 -4.53
N GLU A 136 9.06 5.78 -3.57
CA GLU A 136 9.68 4.64 -2.88
C GLU A 136 9.74 3.36 -3.74
N SER A 137 8.93 3.29 -4.80
CA SER A 137 8.95 2.18 -5.74
C SER A 137 10.00 2.36 -6.84
N LYS A 138 10.83 1.34 -7.04
CA LYS A 138 11.71 1.24 -8.23
C LYS A 138 10.97 0.74 -9.47
N ASP A 139 9.78 0.15 -9.28
CA ASP A 139 9.02 -0.45 -10.37
C ASP A 139 8.28 0.61 -11.20
N THR A 140 8.52 0.59 -12.52
CA THR A 140 7.92 1.55 -13.45
C THR A 140 6.40 1.43 -13.49
N THR A 141 5.83 0.22 -13.38
CA THR A 141 4.38 0.02 -13.47
C THR A 141 3.64 0.59 -12.26
N VAL A 142 4.28 0.61 -11.08
CA VAL A 142 3.76 1.33 -9.91
C VAL A 142 3.76 2.84 -10.16
N LYS A 143 4.85 3.40 -10.70
CA LYS A 143 4.94 4.83 -11.03
C LYS A 143 3.92 5.23 -12.09
N GLN A 144 3.70 4.40 -13.12
CA GLN A 144 2.67 4.63 -14.13
C GLN A 144 1.25 4.63 -13.54
N GLN A 145 0.98 3.77 -12.55
CA GLN A 145 -0.28 3.79 -11.82
C GLN A 145 -0.46 5.10 -11.04
N ALA A 146 0.60 5.60 -10.39
CA ALA A 146 0.56 6.89 -9.70
C ALA A 146 0.26 8.04 -10.66
N VAL A 147 0.90 8.09 -11.83
CA VAL A 147 0.61 9.10 -12.87
C VAL A 147 -0.88 9.13 -13.23
N LYS A 148 -1.47 7.96 -13.51
CA LYS A 148 -2.90 7.84 -13.82
C LYS A 148 -3.78 8.34 -12.67
N SER A 149 -3.44 7.99 -11.44
CA SER A 149 -4.21 8.39 -10.25
C SER A 149 -4.10 9.89 -9.97
N LEU A 150 -2.92 10.48 -10.16
CA LEU A 150 -2.69 11.93 -10.02
C LEU A 150 -3.47 12.72 -11.07
N GLU A 151 -3.44 12.29 -12.34
CA GLU A 151 -4.22 12.89 -13.42
C GLU A 151 -5.71 12.85 -13.10
N LYS A 152 -6.24 11.69 -12.72
CA LYS A 152 -7.66 11.56 -12.33
C LYS A 152 -8.05 12.46 -11.17
N LEU A 153 -7.22 12.60 -10.14
CA LEU A 153 -7.52 13.48 -9.01
C LEU A 153 -7.60 14.95 -9.44
N ALA A 154 -6.69 15.37 -10.32
CA ALA A 154 -6.65 16.73 -10.85
C ALA A 154 -7.80 17.02 -11.81
N THR A 155 -8.09 16.13 -12.77
CA THR A 155 -9.19 16.28 -13.73
C THR A 155 -10.56 16.36 -13.02
N ASN A 156 -10.75 15.59 -11.95
CA ASN A 156 -12.00 15.60 -11.16
C ASN A 156 -12.09 16.78 -10.17
N SER A 157 -11.08 17.65 -10.09
CA SER A 157 -11.07 18.77 -9.15
C SER A 157 -11.29 20.10 -9.85
N GLN A 158 -12.26 20.88 -9.35
CA GLN A 158 -12.44 22.29 -9.74
C GLN A 158 -11.45 23.23 -9.03
N ASN A 159 -10.75 22.74 -8.01
CA ASN A 159 -9.79 23.54 -7.26
C ASN A 159 -8.44 23.59 -7.99
N GLN A 160 -8.03 24.80 -8.39
CA GLN A 160 -6.78 25.04 -9.12
C GLN A 160 -5.52 24.70 -8.31
N LEU A 161 -5.55 24.82 -6.98
CA LEU A 161 -4.43 24.40 -6.13
C LEU A 161 -4.24 22.88 -6.16
N VAL A 162 -5.33 22.11 -6.20
CA VAL A 162 -5.26 20.65 -6.35
C VAL A 162 -4.66 20.26 -7.71
N LYS A 163 -5.05 20.95 -8.79
CA LYS A 163 -4.45 20.74 -10.12
C LYS A 163 -2.96 21.05 -10.11
N LYS A 164 -2.57 22.19 -9.52
CA LYS A 164 -1.16 22.60 -9.37
C LYS A 164 -0.36 21.58 -8.57
N ASP A 165 -0.88 21.12 -7.42
CA ASP A 165 -0.21 20.13 -6.58
C ASP A 165 -0.02 18.80 -7.34
N ALA A 166 -1.00 18.37 -8.15
CA ALA A 166 -0.88 17.17 -8.98
C ALA A 166 0.16 17.33 -10.10
N ILE A 167 0.20 18.49 -10.77
CA ILE A 167 1.23 18.79 -11.78
C ILE A 167 2.62 18.75 -11.14
N SER A 168 2.80 19.37 -9.97
CA SER A 168 4.09 19.31 -9.25
C SER A 168 4.48 17.88 -8.86
N ALA A 169 3.52 17.06 -8.42
CA ALA A 169 3.79 15.64 -8.14
C ALA A 169 4.19 14.87 -9.42
N LEU A 170 3.54 15.15 -10.55
CA LEU A 170 3.88 14.56 -11.86
C LEU A 170 5.29 14.98 -12.30
N GLU A 171 5.65 16.26 -12.18
CA GLU A 171 6.99 16.79 -12.48
C GLU A 171 8.06 16.09 -11.63
N ASN A 172 7.77 15.84 -10.35
CA ASN A 172 8.67 15.10 -9.47
C ASN A 172 8.87 13.64 -9.90
N LEU A 173 7.85 12.99 -10.47
CA LEU A 173 7.98 11.62 -11.01
C LEU A 173 8.76 11.57 -12.33
N ASN A 174 8.93 12.72 -13.00
CA ASN A 174 9.64 12.84 -14.27
C ASN A 174 11.16 12.71 -14.12
N GLN A 175 11.71 13.08 -12.95
CA GLN A 175 13.16 13.32 -12.77
C GLN A 175 14.04 12.07 -12.96
N ASP A 176 13.49 10.86 -12.72
CA ASP A 176 14.23 9.58 -12.81
C ASP A 176 13.39 8.47 -13.48
N GLY A 177 12.60 8.84 -14.49
CA GLY A 177 11.69 7.92 -15.18
C GLY A 177 12.33 7.17 -16.35
N SER A 178 11.79 5.99 -16.68
CA SER A 178 12.02 5.41 -18.00
C SER A 178 11.42 6.31 -19.09
N LYS A 179 11.90 6.23 -20.33
CA LYS A 179 11.36 7.02 -21.46
C LYS A 179 9.83 6.91 -21.57
N THR A 180 9.29 5.72 -21.36
CA THR A 180 7.84 5.46 -21.37
C THR A 180 7.12 6.21 -20.24
N LEU A 181 7.68 6.22 -19.03
CA LEU A 181 7.11 6.94 -17.90
C LEU A 181 7.15 8.46 -18.14
N ILE A 182 8.29 8.98 -18.62
CA ILE A 182 8.47 10.40 -18.95
C ILE A 182 7.44 10.86 -19.97
N ASN A 183 7.24 10.10 -21.05
CA ASN A 183 6.24 10.41 -22.06
C ASN A 183 4.82 10.45 -21.48
N GLN A 184 4.48 9.48 -20.62
CA GLN A 184 3.19 9.45 -19.94
C GLN A 184 3.00 10.66 -19.01
N VAL A 185 4.02 11.02 -18.24
CA VAL A 185 4.00 12.20 -17.36
C VAL A 185 3.77 13.47 -18.16
N ASN A 186 4.53 13.68 -19.24
CA ASN A 186 4.39 14.85 -20.09
C ASN A 186 2.99 14.94 -20.72
N GLN A 187 2.44 13.81 -21.16
CA GLN A 187 1.07 13.74 -21.67
C GLN A 187 0.06 14.14 -20.59
N SER A 188 0.14 13.57 -19.39
CA SER A 188 -0.75 13.92 -18.27
C SER A 188 -0.63 15.39 -17.88
N ILE A 189 0.59 15.96 -17.84
CA ILE A 189 0.79 17.39 -17.55
C ILE A 189 0.13 18.26 -18.62
N ASN A 190 0.28 17.91 -19.91
CA ASN A 190 -0.36 18.65 -20.99
C ASN A 190 -1.89 18.58 -20.90
N ASN A 191 -2.44 17.41 -20.57
CA ASN A 191 -3.88 17.24 -20.36
C ASN A 191 -4.43 18.10 -19.21
N LEU A 192 -3.62 18.39 -18.18
CA LEU A 192 -4.04 19.20 -17.03
C LEU A 192 -3.86 20.71 -17.23
N LYS A 193 -3.03 21.12 -18.21
CA LYS A 193 -2.80 22.53 -18.56
C LYS A 193 -3.80 23.07 -19.57
N ASN A 194 -4.36 22.19 -20.41
CA ASN A 194 -5.41 22.50 -21.39
C ASN A 194 -6.81 22.39 -20.77
#